data_AF-A0A3D3JYT5-F1
#
_entry.id   AF-A0A3D3JYT5-F1
#
_cell.length_a   1.000
_cell.length_b   1.000
_cell.length_c   1.000
_cell.angle_alpha   90.00
_cell.angle_beta   90.00
_cell.angle_gamma   90.00
#
_symmetry.space_group_name_H-M   'P 1'
#
loop_
_entity.id
_entity.type
_entity.pdbx_description
1 polymer ?
#
loop_
_entity_poly.entity_id
_entity_poly.type
_entity_poly.pdbx_seq_one_letter_code
_entity_poly.pdbx_strand_id
1 'polypeptide(L)'
;MENLEQEKISKVKSKFEKEHTKISVFLRFDQIEYLNKEHVEPNCSNMSLVVRNAVDIFIEKEKKQKLTILKKVLGEEVYEKLLQLSNNYGKEIEATMIDLVELNCQPEAKQEEVIDDQWK
;
A
#
# COMPACT_ATOMS: atom_id res chain seq x y z
N MET A 1 6.15 -36.27 7.71
CA MET A 1 5.26 -35.52 6.79
C MET A 1 5.08 -34.12 7.36
N GLU A 2 6.12 -33.29 7.33
CA GLU A 2 6.13 -31.95 7.94
C GLU A 2 6.58 -30.86 6.95
N ASN A 3 6.81 -31.20 5.69
CA ASN A 3 7.38 -30.30 4.69
C ASN A 3 6.40 -29.85 3.59
N LEU A 4 5.10 -30.16 3.72
CA LEU A 4 4.10 -29.79 2.70
C LEU A 4 3.16 -28.64 3.11
N GLU A 5 3.21 -28.18 4.36
CA GLU A 5 2.28 -27.14 4.84
C GLU A 5 2.84 -25.72 4.75
N GLN A 6 4.16 -25.55 4.64
CA GLN A 6 4.76 -24.21 4.46
C GLN A 6 4.64 -23.65 3.04
N GLU A 7 4.31 -24.47 2.03
CA GLU A 7 4.28 -24.02 0.63
C GLU A 7 2.95 -23.37 0.20
N LYS A 8 1.89 -23.48 1.01
CA LYS A 8 0.56 -22.96 0.64
C LYS A 8 0.25 -21.56 1.14
N ILE A 9 1.03 -21.00 2.07
CA ILE A 9 0.75 -19.67 2.65
C ILE A 9 1.34 -18.53 1.78
N SER A 10 2.20 -18.83 0.80
CA SER A 10 2.90 -17.81 -0.01
C SER A 10 2.12 -17.26 -1.22
N LYS A 11 0.90 -17.73 -1.49
CA LYS A 11 0.17 -17.42 -2.75
C LYS A 11 -1.12 -16.60 -2.63
N VAL A 12 -1.35 -15.90 -1.53
CA VAL A 12 -2.37 -14.83 -1.49
C VAL A 12 -1.68 -13.47 -1.43
N LYS A 13 -0.70 -13.26 -2.31
CA LYS A 13 -0.31 -11.90 -2.69
C LYS A 13 -1.47 -11.32 -3.48
N SER A 14 -2.20 -10.43 -2.82
CA SER A 14 -3.24 -9.59 -3.42
C SER A 14 -2.84 -9.14 -4.82
N LYS A 15 -3.55 -9.67 -5.83
CA LYS A 15 -3.45 -9.23 -7.22
C LYS A 15 -4.19 -7.90 -7.36
N PHE A 16 -3.69 -6.84 -6.75
CA PHE A 16 -3.99 -5.51 -7.27
C PHE A 16 -3.18 -5.37 -8.56
N GLU A 17 -3.80 -5.68 -9.70
CA GLU A 17 -3.27 -5.32 -11.00
C GLU A 17 -3.07 -3.80 -10.99
N LYS A 18 -1.81 -3.35 -10.96
CA LYS A 18 -1.50 -1.93 -11.12
C LYS A 18 -1.81 -1.57 -12.56
N GLU A 19 -2.97 -0.96 -12.77
CA GLU A 19 -3.36 -0.48 -14.08
C GLU A 19 -2.37 0.59 -14.56
N HIS A 20 -1.65 0.30 -15.64
CA HIS A 20 -0.68 1.22 -16.21
C HIS A 20 -1.37 2.17 -17.18
N THR A 21 -1.57 3.43 -16.75
CA THR A 21 -2.09 4.48 -17.62
C THR A 21 -0.96 5.16 -18.40
N LYS A 22 -1.09 5.26 -19.73
CA LYS A 22 -0.16 6.00 -20.60
C LYS A 22 -0.75 7.36 -20.97
N ILE A 23 0.01 8.42 -20.75
CA ILE A 23 -0.36 9.80 -21.09
C ILE A 23 0.75 10.39 -21.95
N SER A 24 0.38 11.24 -22.91
CA SER A 24 1.34 11.99 -23.73
C SER A 24 1.32 13.46 -23.32
N VAL A 25 2.51 14.08 -23.23
CA VAL A 25 2.68 15.48 -22.84
C VAL A 25 3.64 16.14 -23.82
N PHE A 26 3.35 17.38 -24.20
CA PHE A 26 4.22 18.17 -25.06
C PHE A 26 5.16 19.02 -24.22
N LEU A 27 6.46 18.89 -24.50
CA LEU A 27 7.53 19.70 -23.93
C LEU A 27 8.28 20.40 -25.06
N ARG A 28 8.93 21.51 -24.75
CA ARG A 28 9.80 22.17 -25.72
C ARG A 28 11.02 21.27 -25.98
N PHE A 29 11.59 21.39 -27.18
CA PHE A 29 12.70 20.53 -27.61
C PHE A 29 13.91 20.66 -26.68
N ASP A 30 14.26 21.88 -26.26
CA ASP A 30 15.36 22.15 -25.31
C ASP A 30 15.17 21.44 -23.96
N GLN A 31 13.93 21.32 -23.49
CA GLN A 31 13.60 20.62 -22.25
C GLN A 31 13.74 19.10 -22.41
N ILE A 32 13.31 18.55 -23.55
CA ILE A 32 13.46 17.11 -23.84
C ILE A 32 14.94 16.75 -23.94
N GLU A 33 15.72 17.58 -24.65
CA GLU A 33 17.16 17.39 -24.80
C GLU A 33 17.88 17.44 -23.46
N TYR A 34 17.56 18.44 -22.61
CA TYR A 34 18.09 18.54 -21.26
C TYR A 34 17.77 17.30 -20.42
N LEU A 35 16.50 16.88 -20.39
CA LEU A 35 16.09 15.71 -19.62
C LEU A 35 16.80 14.44 -20.09
N ASN A 36 16.99 14.27 -21.40
CA ASN A 36 17.69 13.12 -21.94
C ASN A 36 19.16 13.10 -21.52
N LYS A 37 19.89 14.19 -21.75
CA LYS A 37 21.34 14.29 -21.48
C LYS A 37 21.68 14.23 -20.00
N GLU A 38 20.87 14.84 -19.14
CA GLU A 38 21.19 14.97 -17.71
C GLU A 38 20.59 13.83 -16.86
N HIS A 39 19.47 13.24 -17.28
CA HIS A 39 18.74 12.31 -16.42
C HIS A 39 18.47 10.93 -17.03
N VAL A 40 18.39 10.80 -18.35
CA VAL A 40 18.12 9.52 -19.01
C VAL A 40 19.41 8.79 -19.34
N GLU A 41 20.27 9.41 -20.16
CA GLU A 41 21.51 8.80 -20.68
C GLU A 41 22.50 8.42 -19.56
N PRO A 42 22.82 9.30 -18.58
CA PRO A 42 23.82 8.99 -17.56
C PRO A 42 23.38 7.88 -16.61
N ASN A 43 22.07 7.75 -16.41
CA ASN A 43 21.49 6.84 -15.44
C ASN A 43 20.95 5.54 -16.07
N CYS A 44 21.15 5.34 -17.38
CA CYS A 44 20.55 4.23 -18.14
C CYS A 44 19.04 4.10 -17.85
N SER A 45 18.35 5.24 -17.78
CA SER A 45 16.95 5.34 -17.37
C SER A 45 16.02 5.49 -18.59
N ASN A 46 14.75 5.78 -18.36
CA ASN A 46 13.81 6.19 -19.39
C ASN A 46 13.00 7.41 -18.93
N MET A 47 12.45 8.16 -19.89
CA MET A 47 11.72 9.40 -19.63
C MET A 47 10.53 9.17 -18.67
N SER A 48 9.80 8.07 -18.82
CA SER A 48 8.65 7.76 -17.96
C SER A 48 9.05 7.60 -16.50
N LEU A 49 10.21 6.99 -16.22
CA LEU A 49 10.73 6.82 -14.87
C LEU A 49 11.23 8.15 -14.29
N VAL A 50 11.96 8.94 -15.09
CA VAL A 50 12.43 10.27 -14.68
C VAL A 50 11.25 11.17 -14.31
N VAL A 51 10.22 11.21 -15.15
CA VAL A 51 9.00 12.02 -14.90
C VAL A 51 8.24 11.49 -13.69
N ARG A 52 8.09 10.17 -13.54
CA ARG A 52 7.42 9.59 -12.36
C ARG A 52 8.12 9.99 -11.06
N ASN A 53 9.44 9.87 -11.01
CA ASN A 53 10.21 10.25 -9.82
C ASN A 53 10.07 11.75 -9.52
N ALA A 54 10.10 12.60 -10.55
CA ALA A 54 9.90 14.04 -10.36
C ALA A 54 8.49 14.37 -9.82
N VAL A 55 7.46 13.67 -10.30
CA VAL A 55 6.09 13.79 -9.80
C VAL A 55 5.98 13.32 -8.34
N ASP A 56 6.60 12.19 -7.99
CA ASP A 56 6.61 11.69 -6.61
C ASP A 56 7.24 12.70 -5.65
N ILE A 57 8.40 13.28 -6.03
CA ILE A 57 9.07 14.34 -5.26
C ILE A 57 8.18 15.58 -5.12
N PHE A 58 7.50 15.97 -6.20
CA PHE A 58 6.58 17.12 -6.18
C PHE A 58 5.42 16.89 -5.21
N ILE A 59 4.76 15.72 -5.28
CA ILE A 59 3.65 15.34 -4.40
C ILE A 59 4.12 15.32 -2.94
N GLU A 60 5.28 14.73 -2.65
CA GLU A 60 5.83 14.71 -1.29
C GLU A 60 6.11 16.12 -0.76
N LYS A 61 6.67 16.99 -1.60
CA LYS A 61 6.96 18.38 -1.24
C LYS A 61 5.67 19.13 -0.94
N GLU A 62 4.66 18.99 -1.78
CA GLU A 62 3.33 19.61 -1.58
C GLU A 62 2.67 19.09 -0.31
N LYS A 63 2.72 17.77 -0.06
CA LYS A 63 2.22 17.16 1.17
C LYS A 63 2.91 17.73 2.40
N LYS A 64 4.25 17.82 2.40
CA LYS A 64 5.04 18.41 3.50
C LYS A 64 4.68 19.88 3.73
N GLN A 65 4.49 20.66 2.68
CA GLN A 65 4.06 22.05 2.79
C GLN A 65 2.67 22.18 3.42
N LYS A 66 1.69 21.43 2.92
CA LYS A 66 0.32 21.38 3.48
C LYS A 66 0.35 20.99 4.95
N LEU A 67 1.14 19.97 5.30
CA LEU A 67 1.31 19.51 6.68
C LEU A 67 1.91 20.60 7.58
N THR A 68 2.90 21.34 7.06
CA THR A 68 3.52 22.45 7.79
C THR A 68 2.54 23.58 8.06
N ILE A 69 1.69 23.92 7.09
CA ILE A 69 0.63 24.92 7.26
C ILE A 69 -0.39 24.44 8.30
N LEU A 70 -0.85 23.18 8.18
CA LEU A 70 -1.78 22.58 9.14
C LEU A 70 -1.23 22.63 10.57
N LYS A 71 0.05 22.28 10.76
CA LYS A 71 0.73 22.34 12.04
C LYS A 71 0.76 23.76 12.62
N LYS A 72 0.99 24.77 11.79
CA LYS A 72 0.93 26.19 12.20
C LYS A 72 -0.47 26.63 12.62
N VAL A 73 -1.51 26.17 11.92
CA VAL A 73 -2.91 26.53 12.20
C VAL A 73 -3.42 25.87 13.48
N LEU A 74 -3.13 24.58 13.67
CA LEU A 74 -3.59 23.82 14.83
C LEU A 74 -2.75 24.05 16.09
N GLY A 75 -1.49 24.42 15.92
CA GLY A 75 -0.50 24.44 16.99
C GLY A 75 0.12 23.05 17.22
N GLU A 76 1.38 23.06 17.72
CA GLU A 76 2.22 21.87 17.90
C GLU A 76 1.54 20.78 18.75
N GLU A 77 0.98 21.16 19.90
CA GLU A 77 0.40 20.22 20.85
C GLU A 77 -0.83 19.49 20.30
N VAL A 78 -1.73 20.22 19.62
CA VAL A 78 -2.95 19.67 19.03
C VAL A 78 -2.60 18.76 17.85
N TYR A 79 -1.65 19.18 17.03
CA TYR A 79 -1.18 18.39 15.89
C TYR A 79 -0.57 17.05 16.34
N GLU A 80 0.30 17.04 17.35
CA GLU A 80 0.91 15.80 17.86
C GLU A 80 -0.13 14.87 18.50
N LYS A 81 -1.10 15.40 19.25
CA LYS A 81 -2.22 14.61 19.79
C LYS A 81 -3.04 13.96 18.68
N LEU A 82 -3.36 14.70 17.61
CA LEU A 82 -4.08 14.15 16.45
C LEU A 82 -3.26 13.09 15.71
N LEU A 83 -1.94 13.28 15.59
CA LEU A 83 -1.05 12.31 14.97
C LEU A 83 -0.99 11.01 15.78
N GLN A 84 -0.90 11.11 17.12
CA GLN A 84 -0.94 9.96 18.02
C GLN A 84 -2.28 9.22 17.93
N LEU A 85 -3.40 9.95 17.95
CA LEU A 85 -4.74 9.39 17.77
C LEU A 85 -4.85 8.65 16.44
N SER A 86 -4.44 9.27 15.33
CA SER A 86 -4.46 8.65 14.00
C SER A 86 -3.66 7.35 13.96
N ASN A 87 -2.47 7.32 14.57
CA ASN A 87 -1.63 6.12 14.62
C ASN A 87 -2.24 5.02 15.50
N ASN A 88 -2.87 5.40 16.61
CA ASN A 88 -3.51 4.44 17.50
C ASN A 88 -4.74 3.81 16.84
N TYR A 89 -5.61 4.61 16.22
CA TYR A 89 -6.76 4.08 15.48
C TYR A 89 -6.34 3.22 14.29
N GLY A 90 -5.26 3.58 13.58
CA GLY A 90 -4.72 2.73 12.51
C GLY A 90 -4.35 1.33 12.99
N LYS A 91 -3.68 1.23 14.14
CA LYS A 91 -3.32 -0.06 14.76
C LYS A 91 -4.53 -0.84 15.27
N GLU A 92 -5.52 -0.16 15.83
CA GLU A 92 -6.76 -0.78 16.32
C GLU A 92 -7.58 -1.38 15.17
N ILE A 93 -7.67 -0.68 14.04
CA ILE A 93 -8.29 -1.19 12.81
C ILE A 93 -7.50 -2.39 12.27
N GLU A 94 -6.17 -2.30 12.20
CA GLU A 94 -5.32 -3.41 11.74
C GLU A 94 -5.50 -4.66 12.60
N ALA A 95 -5.51 -4.50 13.94
CA ALA A 95 -5.76 -5.60 14.88
C ALA A 95 -7.15 -6.21 14.66
N THR A 96 -8.19 -5.38 14.50
CA THR A 96 -9.55 -5.85 14.23
C THR A 96 -9.63 -6.62 12.90
N MET A 97 -8.93 -6.16 11.85
CA MET A 97 -8.88 -6.86 10.57
C MET A 97 -8.18 -8.22 10.72
N ILE A 98 -7.14 -8.32 11.54
CA ILE A 98 -6.46 -9.59 11.83
C ILE A 98 -7.42 -10.54 12.57
N ASP A 99 -8.08 -10.09 13.63
CA ASP A 99 -9.03 -10.90 14.41
C ASP A 99 -10.17 -11.44 13.52
N LEU A 100 -10.70 -10.60 12.63
CA LEU A 100 -11.73 -11.00 11.67
C LEU A 100 -11.22 -12.02 10.65
N VAL A 101 -9.97 -11.90 10.19
CA VAL A 101 -9.35 -12.89 9.30
C VAL A 101 -9.15 -14.21 10.05
N GLU A 102 -8.66 -14.18 11.28
CA GLU A 102 -8.45 -15.37 12.12
C GLU A 102 -9.76 -16.10 12.42
N LEU A 103 -10.83 -15.37 12.76
CA LEU A 103 -12.18 -15.93 12.96
C LEU A 103 -12.72 -16.61 11.70
N ASN A 104 -12.48 -16.02 10.51
CA ASN A 104 -12.90 -16.61 9.24
C ASN A 104 -11.97 -17.72 8.73
N CYS A 105 -10.77 -17.85 9.29
CA CYS A 105 -9.81 -18.91 8.97
C CYS A 105 -9.88 -20.11 9.93
N GLN A 106 -10.76 -20.07 10.95
CA GLN A 106 -11.03 -21.26 11.74
C GLN A 106 -11.67 -22.33 10.84
N PRO A 107 -11.11 -23.55 10.76
CA PRO A 107 -11.75 -24.63 10.05
C PRO A 107 -13.10 -24.87 10.74
N GLU A 108 -14.19 -24.74 9.99
CA GLU A 108 -15.50 -25.19 10.41
C GLU A 108 -15.32 -26.60 10.99
N ALA A 109 -15.43 -26.71 12.31
CA ALA A 109 -15.45 -27.98 12.99
C ALA A 109 -16.67 -28.70 12.43
N LYS A 110 -16.41 -29.58 11.47
CA LYS A 110 -17.42 -30.35 10.77
C LYS A 110 -18.33 -30.95 11.82
N GLN A 111 -19.61 -30.63 11.65
CA GLN A 111 -20.73 -31.17 12.38
C GLN A 111 -20.46 -32.64 12.68
N GLU A 112 -20.49 -32.97 13.97
CA GLU A 112 -20.46 -34.32 14.49
C GLU A 112 -21.61 -35.07 13.80
N GLU A 113 -21.30 -35.92 12.82
CA GLU A 113 -22.24 -36.94 12.34
C GLU A 113 -22.45 -37.91 13.51
N VAL A 114 -23.44 -37.60 14.34
CA VAL A 114 -24.09 -38.59 15.18
C VAL A 114 -24.84 -39.52 14.22
N ILE A 115 -24.16 -40.57 13.77
CA ILE A 115 -24.82 -41.73 13.21
C ILE A 115 -25.50 -42.41 14.40
N ASP A 116 -26.77 -42.04 14.63
CA ASP A 116 -27.66 -42.74 15.54
C ASP A 116 -27.93 -44.11 14.94
N ASP A 117 -27.23 -45.08 15.51
CA ASP A 117 -27.36 -46.51 15.24
C ASP A 117 -28.71 -46.96 15.81
N GLN A 118 -29.80 -46.72 15.07
CA GLN A 118 -31.11 -47.22 15.47
C GLN A 118 -32.05 -47.41 14.27
N TRP A 119 -32.46 -48.68 14.14
CA TRP A 119 -33.59 -49.25 13.39
C TRP A 119 -33.30 -50.05 12.10
N LYS A 120 -33.16 -51.37 12.35
CA LYS A 120 -33.46 -52.58 11.55
C LYS A 120 -32.34 -53.29 10.82
#